data_AF-A0A1Y2QB78-F1
#
_entry.id   AF-A0A1Y2QB78-F1
#
_cell.length_a   1.000
_cell.length_b   1.000
_cell.length_c   1.000
_cell.angle_alpha   90.00
_cell.angle_beta   90.00
_cell.angle_gamma   90.00
#
_symmetry.space_group_name_H-M   'P 1'
#
loop_
_entity.id
_entity.type
_entity.pdbx_description
1 polymer ?
#
loop_
_entity_poly.entity_id
_entity_poly.type
_entity_poly.pdbx_seq_one_letter_code
_entity_poly.pdbx_strand_id
1 'polypeptide(L)'
;MELSAPAIARPSSTASLPSGHSVYAALLVATLWPLSGAAGRAATAVLAAAVGWARVAQGLHFPADVVWGWVTGLACAGLAGWVLSTTLAQRFGRSAGAWANLIAERLLRFASQSPSAQPDGRRPAELPSRLRFSWWALAFSIAGIDLMIKSAIHGGLPYGVSISVTAFFNVVHHWNTGAAFGMLADAGGWQRYFLASLAAAVSLVLLGTLLTRLHPMEALGFALLTGGALGNGIERVLRGYVVDYLDFHWSGVHWPAFNLADVSLSAAVVAIVLTWYRPTWSTRPSEAGR
;
A
#
# COMPACT_ATOMS: atom_id res chain seq x y z
N MET A 1 -38.29 -39.65 1.40
CA MET A 1 -37.21 -39.33 0.45
C MET A 1 -36.85 -37.87 0.68
N GLU A 2 -35.98 -37.61 1.65
CA GLU A 2 -35.55 -36.26 2.01
C GLU A 2 -34.58 -35.74 0.93
N LEU A 3 -34.91 -34.59 0.36
CA LEU A 3 -34.03 -33.86 -0.55
C LEU A 3 -32.96 -33.15 0.29
N SER A 4 -31.76 -33.73 0.30
CA SER A 4 -30.57 -33.12 0.87
C SER A 4 -30.29 -31.76 0.22
N ALA A 5 -30.29 -30.70 1.02
CA ALA A 5 -29.92 -29.35 0.63
C ALA A 5 -28.51 -29.34 -0.01
N PRO A 6 -28.25 -28.48 -1.01
CA PRO A 6 -26.92 -28.36 -1.60
C PRO A 6 -25.95 -27.93 -0.49
N ALA A 7 -24.90 -28.74 -0.29
CA ALA A 7 -23.83 -28.44 0.64
C ALA A 7 -23.24 -27.07 0.30
N ILE A 8 -23.47 -26.10 1.18
CA ILE A 8 -22.73 -24.84 1.20
C ILE A 8 -21.25 -25.24 1.29
N ALA A 9 -20.51 -24.99 0.21
CA ALA A 9 -19.07 -25.22 0.19
C ALA A 9 -18.45 -24.43 1.35
N ARG A 10 -18.07 -25.13 2.41
CA ARG A 10 -17.22 -24.57 3.45
C ARG A 10 -15.89 -24.21 2.78
N PRO A 11 -15.30 -23.03 3.04
CA PRO A 11 -13.96 -22.75 2.57
C PRO A 11 -13.02 -23.85 3.10
N SER A 12 -12.23 -24.42 2.20
CA SER A 12 -11.28 -25.49 2.52
C SER A 12 -10.29 -25.01 3.57
N SER A 13 -10.24 -25.70 4.70
CA SER A 13 -9.34 -25.49 5.83
C SER A 13 -7.91 -25.95 5.54
N THR A 14 -7.31 -25.48 4.45
CA THR A 14 -5.86 -25.55 4.26
C THR A 14 -5.28 -24.27 4.83
N ALA A 15 -5.07 -24.26 6.15
CA ALA A 15 -4.36 -23.19 6.83
C ALA A 15 -3.03 -22.95 6.10
N SER A 16 -2.90 -21.80 5.43
CA SER A 16 -1.65 -21.38 4.81
C SER A 16 -0.69 -21.00 5.92
N LEU A 17 0.21 -21.91 6.26
CA LEU A 17 1.36 -21.64 7.09
C LEU A 17 2.39 -20.84 6.28
N PRO A 18 2.89 -19.69 6.77
CA PRO A 18 2.48 -18.93 7.95
C PRO A 18 1.31 -17.96 7.66
N SER A 19 0.66 -17.45 8.72
CA SER A 19 -0.46 -16.50 8.58
C SER A 19 -0.04 -15.22 7.85
N GLY A 20 -0.48 -15.04 6.60
CA GLY A 20 -0.12 -13.86 5.78
C GLY A 20 -0.53 -12.52 6.40
N HIS A 21 -1.65 -12.49 7.13
CA HIS A 21 -2.10 -11.33 7.91
C HIS A 21 -1.08 -10.94 9.00
N SER A 22 -0.48 -11.94 9.64
CA SER A 22 0.50 -11.75 10.70
C SER A 22 1.85 -11.33 10.10
N VAL A 23 2.25 -11.90 8.96
CA VAL A 23 3.43 -11.44 8.20
C VAL A 23 3.34 -9.96 7.86
N TYR A 24 2.20 -9.53 7.30
CA TYR A 24 1.99 -8.13 6.92
C TYR A 24 1.95 -7.19 8.13
N ALA A 25 1.24 -7.58 9.20
CA ALA A 25 1.20 -6.79 10.43
C ALA A 25 2.61 -6.59 11.02
N ALA A 26 3.46 -7.61 10.99
CA ALA A 26 4.84 -7.51 11.47
C ALA A 26 5.74 -6.66 10.55
N LEU A 27 5.55 -6.71 9.23
CA LEU A 27 6.21 -5.79 8.29
C LEU A 27 5.82 -4.33 8.57
N LEU A 28 4.53 -4.06 8.82
CA LEU A 28 4.03 -2.73 9.15
C LEU A 28 4.61 -2.22 10.48
N VAL A 29 4.67 -3.08 11.50
CA VAL A 29 5.36 -2.77 12.76
C VAL A 29 6.82 -2.43 12.48
N ALA A 30 7.57 -3.30 11.79
CA ALA A 30 9.01 -3.11 11.57
C ALA A 30 9.35 -1.86 10.76
N THR A 31 8.51 -1.50 9.78
CA THR A 31 8.72 -0.32 8.94
C THR A 31 8.36 0.98 9.65
N LEU A 32 7.30 0.99 10.46
CA LEU A 32 6.86 2.18 11.18
C LEU A 32 7.56 2.39 12.52
N TRP A 33 8.15 1.34 13.11
CA TRP A 33 8.82 1.39 14.41
C TRP A 33 9.90 2.49 14.52
N PRO A 34 10.80 2.66 13.54
CA PRO A 34 11.85 3.69 13.59
C PRO A 34 11.29 5.11 13.40
N LEU A 35 10.14 5.23 12.73
CA LEU A 35 9.50 6.51 12.40
C LEU A 35 8.52 6.98 13.49
N SER A 36 8.21 6.12 14.45
CA SER A 36 7.18 6.35 15.46
C SER A 36 7.77 6.65 16.85
N GLY A 37 7.16 7.60 17.56
CA GLY A 37 7.37 7.80 19.00
C GLY A 37 6.78 6.64 19.83
N ALA A 38 6.93 6.70 21.15
CA ALA A 38 6.49 5.62 22.07
C ALA A 38 5.02 5.23 21.89
N ALA A 39 4.12 6.22 21.76
CA ALA A 39 2.70 5.98 21.53
C ALA A 39 2.43 5.28 20.19
N GLY A 40 3.11 5.67 19.11
CA GLY A 40 2.96 5.04 17.79
C GLY A 40 3.49 3.61 17.76
N ARG A 41 4.60 3.33 18.46
CA ARG A 41 5.14 1.97 18.64
C ARG A 41 4.18 1.08 19.42
N ALA A 42 3.57 1.61 20.48
CA ALA A 42 2.54 0.90 21.23
C ALA A 42 1.32 0.63 20.34
N ALA A 43 0.86 1.61 19.56
CA ALA A 43 -0.28 1.46 18.67
C ALA A 43 -0.05 0.40 17.57
N THR A 44 1.12 0.38 16.94
CA THR A 44 1.43 -0.63 15.92
C THR A 44 1.63 -2.02 16.51
N ALA A 45 2.22 -2.13 17.71
CA ALA A 45 2.32 -3.40 18.44
C ALA A 45 0.94 -3.95 18.84
N VAL A 46 0.06 -3.09 19.36
CA VAL A 46 -1.33 -3.45 19.69
C VAL A 46 -2.09 -3.87 18.45
N LEU A 47 -1.93 -3.16 17.33
CA LEU A 47 -2.54 -3.54 16.06
C LEU A 47 -2.07 -4.93 15.60
N ALA A 48 -0.77 -5.22 15.65
CA ALA A 48 -0.24 -6.52 15.26
C ALA A 48 -0.71 -7.65 16.18
N ALA A 49 -0.77 -7.40 17.50
CA ALA A 49 -1.32 -8.33 18.48
C ALA A 49 -2.81 -8.58 18.25
N ALA A 50 -3.60 -7.52 17.97
CA ALA A 50 -5.02 -7.62 17.67
C ALA A 50 -5.29 -8.40 16.38
N VAL A 51 -4.49 -8.17 15.33
CA VAL A 51 -4.56 -8.94 14.08
C VAL A 51 -4.26 -10.41 14.35
N GLY A 52 -3.19 -10.72 15.08
CA GLY A 52 -2.84 -12.10 15.43
C GLY A 52 -3.91 -12.78 16.28
N TRP A 53 -4.41 -12.10 17.31
CA TRP A 53 -5.50 -12.59 18.15
C TRP A 53 -6.77 -12.86 17.35
N ALA A 54 -7.16 -11.95 16.44
CA ALA A 54 -8.33 -12.14 15.60
C ALA A 54 -8.25 -13.41 14.74
N ARG A 55 -7.05 -13.77 14.25
CA ARG A 55 -6.85 -15.01 13.47
C ARG A 55 -7.00 -16.27 14.32
N VAL A 56 -6.52 -16.25 15.56
CA VAL A 56 -6.67 -17.37 16.51
C VAL A 56 -8.12 -17.48 17.00
N ALA A 57 -8.72 -16.37 17.41
CA ALA A 57 -10.07 -16.32 17.99
C ALA A 57 -11.17 -16.75 17.00
N GLN A 58 -10.96 -16.53 15.70
CA GLN A 58 -11.86 -16.98 14.65
C GLN A 58 -11.62 -18.44 14.22
N GLY A 59 -10.63 -19.12 14.82
CA GLY A 59 -10.26 -20.50 14.45
C GLY A 59 -9.64 -20.62 13.05
N LEU A 60 -9.18 -19.51 12.46
CA LEU A 60 -8.60 -19.49 11.11
C LEU A 60 -7.14 -19.94 11.09
N HIS A 61 -6.43 -19.78 12.20
CA HIS A 61 -5.02 -20.14 12.35
C HIS A 61 -4.71 -20.62 13.76
N PHE A 62 -3.73 -21.53 13.88
CA PHE A 62 -3.16 -21.85 15.18
C PHE A 62 -2.30 -20.67 15.68
N PRO A 63 -2.15 -20.50 17.01
CA PRO A 63 -1.24 -19.51 17.57
C PRO A 63 0.19 -19.59 16.99
N ALA A 64 0.64 -20.82 16.68
CA ALA A 64 1.93 -21.05 16.04
C ALA A 64 2.03 -20.39 14.65
N ASP A 65 0.99 -20.45 13.82
CA ASP A 65 0.98 -19.88 12.48
C ASP A 65 1.08 -18.34 12.50
N VAL A 66 0.49 -17.73 13.52
CA VAL A 66 0.54 -16.28 13.77
C VAL A 66 1.94 -15.86 14.21
N VAL A 67 2.53 -16.60 15.16
CA VAL A 67 3.90 -16.36 15.62
C VAL A 67 4.90 -16.53 14.49
N TRP A 68 4.78 -17.60 13.69
CA TRP A 68 5.62 -17.80 12.50
C TRP A 68 5.41 -16.71 11.46
N GLY A 69 4.19 -16.19 11.33
CA GLY A 69 3.91 -15.02 10.50
C GLY A 69 4.66 -13.79 10.98
N TRP A 70 4.61 -13.48 12.27
CA TRP A 70 5.37 -12.36 12.84
C TRP A 70 6.87 -12.52 12.66
N VAL A 71 7.41 -13.70 12.95
CA VAL A 71 8.84 -14.02 12.77
C VAL A 71 9.24 -13.80 11.31
N THR A 72 8.45 -14.31 10.36
CA THR A 72 8.72 -14.17 8.93
C THR A 72 8.69 -12.70 8.51
N GLY A 73 7.68 -11.92 8.93
CA GLY A 73 7.58 -10.50 8.60
C GLY A 73 8.74 -9.67 9.18
N LEU A 74 9.10 -9.91 10.44
CA LEU A 74 10.25 -9.26 11.09
C LEU A 74 11.57 -9.67 10.43
N ALA A 75 11.74 -10.95 10.07
CA ALA A 75 12.93 -11.45 9.38
C ALA A 75 13.06 -10.83 7.98
N CYS A 76 11.97 -10.72 7.22
CA CYS A 76 11.95 -10.03 5.93
C CYS A 76 12.34 -8.55 6.07
N ALA A 77 11.78 -7.84 7.07
CA ALA A 77 12.15 -6.45 7.33
C ALA A 77 13.61 -6.30 7.77
N GLY A 78 14.08 -7.20 8.64
CA GLY A 78 15.46 -7.23 9.10
C GLY A 78 16.45 -7.55 7.99
N LEU A 79 16.13 -8.51 7.11
CA LEU A 79 16.92 -8.85 5.93
C LEU A 79 16.93 -7.69 4.94
N ALA A 80 15.78 -7.08 4.66
CA ALA A 80 15.70 -5.90 3.80
C ALA A 80 16.52 -4.74 4.37
N GLY A 81 16.42 -4.47 5.68
CA GLY A 81 17.23 -3.47 6.37
C GLY A 81 18.72 -3.80 6.37
N TRP A 82 19.09 -5.08 6.52
CA TRP A 82 20.46 -5.54 6.47
C TRP A 82 21.04 -5.40 5.06
N VAL A 83 20.37 -5.91 4.03
CA VAL A 83 20.75 -5.76 2.61
C VAL A 83 20.85 -4.28 2.24
N LEU A 84 19.90 -3.47 2.68
CA LEU A 84 19.94 -2.03 2.50
C LEU A 84 21.17 -1.43 3.17
N SER A 85 21.43 -1.79 4.43
CA SER A 85 22.57 -1.26 5.20
C SER A 85 23.91 -1.72 4.67
N THR A 86 24.06 -2.95 4.18
CA THR A 86 25.33 -3.49 3.68
C THR A 86 25.60 -2.97 2.28
N THR A 87 24.59 -2.91 1.41
CA THR A 87 24.70 -2.30 0.09
C THR A 87 24.99 -0.80 0.20
N LEU A 88 24.33 -0.08 1.12
CA LEU A 88 24.60 1.34 1.36
C LEU A 88 25.93 1.58 2.08
N ALA A 89 26.34 0.73 3.03
CA ALA A 89 27.62 0.86 3.73
C ALA A 89 28.81 0.55 2.79
N GLN A 90 28.70 -0.46 1.94
CA GLN A 90 29.71 -0.77 0.93
C GLN A 90 29.82 0.32 -0.15
N ARG A 91 28.71 1.00 -0.46
CA ARG A 91 28.66 2.00 -1.54
C ARG A 91 28.86 3.46 -1.08
N PHE A 92 28.60 3.77 0.19
CA PHE A 92 28.63 5.13 0.73
C PHE A 92 29.34 5.28 2.10
N GLY A 93 29.91 4.21 2.66
CA GLY A 93 30.81 4.29 3.83
C GLY A 93 30.17 4.76 5.15
N ARG A 94 28.85 4.64 5.33
CA ARG A 94 28.15 5.07 6.57
C ARG A 94 27.21 4.00 7.12
N SER A 95 27.15 3.89 8.47
CA SER A 95 26.36 2.89 9.21
C SER A 95 24.85 3.18 9.20
N ALA A 96 24.02 2.15 9.42
CA ALA A 96 22.55 2.23 9.38
C ALA A 96 21.94 3.30 10.32
N GLY A 97 22.55 3.55 11.48
CA GLY A 97 22.11 4.60 12.41
C GLY A 97 22.29 6.03 11.85
N ALA A 98 23.28 6.24 10.99
CA ALA A 98 23.47 7.53 10.31
C ALA A 98 22.32 7.80 9.33
N TRP A 99 21.79 6.77 8.68
CA TRP A 99 20.68 6.90 7.75
C TRP A 99 19.34 7.18 8.43
N ALA A 100 19.05 6.53 9.56
CA ALA A 100 17.85 6.81 10.35
C ALA A 100 17.82 8.28 10.83
N ASN A 101 18.96 8.81 11.30
CA ASN A 101 19.08 10.21 11.68
C ASN A 101 18.95 11.16 10.47
N LEU A 102 19.47 10.77 9.31
CA LEU A 102 19.39 11.60 8.09
C LEU A 102 17.97 11.67 7.52
N ILE A 103 17.22 10.58 7.61
CA ILE A 103 15.80 10.51 7.25
C ILE A 103 14.97 11.34 8.23
N ALA A 104 15.19 11.15 9.54
CA ALA A 104 14.52 11.95 10.57
C ALA A 104 14.81 13.45 10.40
N GLU A 105 16.06 13.85 10.14
CA GLU A 105 16.41 15.24 9.87
C GLU A 105 15.80 15.81 8.60
N ARG A 106 15.65 15.00 7.53
CA ARG A 106 15.01 15.44 6.30
C ARG A 106 13.50 15.60 6.48
N LEU A 107 12.86 14.68 7.20
CA LEU A 107 11.43 14.76 7.53
C LEU A 107 11.13 15.93 8.47
N LEU A 108 11.98 16.16 9.47
CA LEU A 108 11.86 17.31 10.38
C LEU A 108 12.07 18.63 9.63
N ARG A 109 13.03 18.71 8.71
CA ARG A 109 13.21 19.89 7.83
C ARG A 109 12.03 20.11 6.90
N PHE A 110 11.44 19.03 6.37
CA PHE A 110 10.26 19.12 5.52
C PHE A 110 9.02 19.58 6.31
N ALA A 111 8.88 19.14 7.56
CA ALA A 111 7.80 19.54 8.46
C ALA A 111 8.00 20.95 9.05
N SER A 112 9.24 21.38 9.26
CA SER A 112 9.58 22.70 9.83
C SER A 112 9.66 23.81 8.77
N GLN A 113 9.72 23.46 7.49
CA GLN A 113 9.58 24.42 6.40
C GLN A 113 8.12 24.83 6.24
N SER A 114 7.65 25.73 7.13
CA SER A 114 6.67 26.71 6.69
C SER A 114 7.30 27.53 5.55
N PRO A 115 6.55 27.95 4.53
CA PRO A 115 7.08 28.71 3.41
C PRO A 115 7.46 30.13 3.85
N SER A 116 8.54 30.25 4.63
CA SER A 116 9.20 31.51 4.93
C SER A 116 10.06 31.89 3.74
N ALA A 117 9.76 33.07 3.20
CA ALA A 117 10.38 33.68 2.03
C ALA A 117 11.90 33.48 1.96
N GLN A 118 12.36 33.01 0.80
CA GLN A 118 13.76 32.92 0.44
C GLN A 118 14.30 34.34 0.12
N PRO A 119 15.48 34.75 0.62
CA PRO A 119 15.93 36.14 0.51
C PRO A 119 16.57 36.51 -0.84
N ASP A 120 16.46 35.66 -1.87
CA ASP A 120 17.03 35.94 -3.18
C ASP A 120 15.91 36.11 -4.22
N GLY A 121 15.79 37.32 -4.78
CA GLY A 121 14.69 37.79 -5.63
C GLY A 121 14.56 37.11 -7.00
N ARG A 122 15.20 35.97 -7.22
CA ARG A 122 14.95 35.12 -8.38
C ARG A 122 13.87 34.12 -8.03
N ARG A 123 12.62 34.38 -8.46
CA ARG A 123 11.56 33.37 -8.43
C ARG A 123 12.12 32.09 -9.06
N PRO A 124 12.26 30.97 -8.33
CA PRO A 124 12.69 29.72 -8.95
C PRO A 124 11.73 29.42 -10.09
N ALA A 125 12.21 29.07 -11.29
CA ALA A 125 11.39 28.95 -12.50
C ALA A 125 10.24 27.94 -12.31
N GLU A 126 8.99 28.38 -12.18
CA GLU A 126 7.83 27.49 -12.01
C GLU A 126 7.77 26.43 -13.11
N LEU A 127 7.61 25.16 -12.71
CA LEU A 127 7.28 24.11 -13.68
C LEU A 127 6.02 24.55 -14.43
N PRO A 128 5.98 24.43 -15.78
CA PRO A 128 4.82 24.81 -16.57
C PRO A 128 3.56 24.15 -16.01
N SER A 129 2.48 24.92 -15.85
CA SER A 129 1.19 24.47 -15.27
C SER A 129 0.69 23.14 -15.87
N ARG A 130 0.93 22.92 -17.17
CA ARG A 130 0.56 21.70 -17.91
C ARG A 130 1.13 20.41 -17.32
N LEU A 131 2.35 20.44 -16.78
CA LEU A 131 3.00 19.27 -16.15
C LEU A 131 2.43 18.93 -14.76
N ARG A 132 1.79 19.89 -14.07
CA ARG A 132 1.14 19.64 -12.78
C ARG A 132 -0.20 18.95 -12.99
N PHE A 133 -1.00 19.44 -13.94
CA PHE A 133 -2.29 18.85 -14.26
C PHE A 133 -2.21 17.47 -14.92
N SER A 134 -1.09 17.13 -15.59
CA SER A 134 -0.90 15.78 -16.14
C SER A 134 -0.83 14.69 -15.06
N TRP A 135 -0.33 15.00 -13.86
CA TRP A 135 -0.31 14.01 -12.76
C TRP A 135 -1.68 13.78 -12.16
N TRP A 136 -2.48 14.83 -12.03
CA TRP A 136 -3.90 14.70 -11.69
C TRP A 136 -4.65 13.92 -12.74
N ALA A 137 -4.44 14.23 -14.02
CA ALA A 137 -5.03 13.49 -15.13
C ALA A 137 -4.68 11.99 -15.02
N LEU A 138 -3.42 11.64 -14.78
CA LEU A 138 -2.99 10.26 -14.56
C LEU A 138 -3.73 9.60 -13.39
N ALA A 139 -3.76 10.26 -12.21
CA ALA A 139 -4.43 9.74 -11.03
C ALA A 139 -5.93 9.50 -11.26
N PHE A 140 -6.63 10.46 -11.86
CA PHE A 140 -8.04 10.35 -12.18
C PHE A 140 -8.32 9.34 -13.29
N SER A 141 -7.43 9.20 -14.28
CA SER A 141 -7.55 8.16 -15.31
C SER A 141 -7.44 6.77 -14.70
N ILE A 142 -6.51 6.53 -13.78
CA ILE A 142 -6.38 5.24 -13.09
C ILE A 142 -7.64 4.93 -12.29
N ALA A 143 -8.10 5.88 -11.48
CA ALA A 143 -9.33 5.70 -10.69
C ALA A 143 -10.55 5.46 -11.60
N GLY A 144 -10.67 6.22 -12.70
CA GLY A 144 -11.75 6.09 -13.66
C GLY A 144 -11.76 4.73 -14.36
N ILE A 145 -10.61 4.27 -14.84
CA ILE A 145 -10.47 2.97 -15.51
C ILE A 145 -10.78 1.83 -14.52
N ASP A 146 -10.25 1.89 -13.30
CA ASP A 146 -10.52 0.90 -12.25
C ASP A 146 -12.02 0.82 -11.93
N LEU A 147 -12.69 1.97 -11.73
CA LEU A 147 -14.13 2.02 -11.47
C LEU A 147 -14.97 1.51 -12.65
N MET A 148 -14.55 1.78 -13.89
CA MET A 148 -15.21 1.25 -15.09
C MET A 148 -15.12 -0.27 -15.15
N ILE A 149 -13.94 -0.85 -14.92
CA ILE A 149 -13.75 -2.30 -14.90
C ILE A 149 -14.59 -2.93 -13.78
N LYS A 150 -14.53 -2.37 -12.57
CA LYS A 150 -15.33 -2.83 -11.43
C LYS A 150 -16.82 -2.77 -11.71
N SER A 151 -17.29 -1.71 -12.35
CA SER A 151 -18.71 -1.60 -12.74
C SER A 151 -19.09 -2.63 -13.80
N ALA A 152 -18.21 -2.93 -14.75
CA ALA A 152 -18.45 -3.96 -15.77
C ALA A 152 -18.50 -5.36 -15.15
N ILE A 153 -17.58 -5.68 -14.23
CA ILE A 153 -17.58 -6.94 -13.47
C ILE A 153 -18.84 -7.05 -12.61
N HIS A 154 -19.16 -5.99 -11.87
CA HIS A 154 -20.31 -5.98 -10.96
C HIS A 154 -21.65 -6.15 -11.68
N GLY A 155 -21.80 -5.57 -12.88
CA GLY A 155 -23.02 -5.70 -13.68
C GLY A 155 -23.05 -6.91 -14.62
N GLY A 156 -21.89 -7.44 -15.01
CA GLY A 156 -21.75 -8.51 -16.00
C GLY A 156 -21.57 -9.91 -15.42
N LEU A 157 -21.12 -10.03 -14.17
CA LEU A 157 -20.88 -11.32 -13.51
C LEU A 157 -21.70 -11.42 -12.21
N PRO A 158 -22.41 -12.54 -11.97
CA PRO A 158 -22.97 -12.81 -10.66
C PRO A 158 -21.87 -12.87 -9.59
N TYR A 159 -22.21 -12.51 -8.36
CA TYR A 159 -21.27 -12.61 -7.23
C TYR A 159 -20.76 -14.04 -7.04
N GLY A 160 -19.46 -14.19 -6.77
CA GLY A 160 -18.81 -15.47 -6.53
C GLY A 160 -18.45 -16.26 -7.79
N VAL A 161 -18.82 -15.78 -8.97
CA VAL A 161 -18.44 -16.42 -10.24
C VAL A 161 -16.97 -16.16 -10.54
N SER A 162 -16.30 -17.20 -11.02
CA SER A 162 -14.92 -17.18 -11.53
C SER A 162 -14.91 -17.72 -12.96
N ILE A 163 -14.31 -16.96 -13.87
CA ILE A 163 -14.09 -17.33 -15.27
C ILE A 163 -12.59 -17.56 -15.47
N SER A 164 -12.22 -18.80 -15.77
CA SER A 164 -10.84 -19.13 -16.11
C SER A 164 -10.47 -18.59 -17.48
N VAL A 165 -9.42 -17.77 -17.51
CA VAL A 165 -8.86 -17.18 -18.74
C VAL A 165 -7.63 -17.96 -19.18
N THR A 166 -6.78 -18.36 -18.24
CA THR A 166 -5.61 -19.22 -18.49
C THR A 166 -5.50 -20.28 -17.38
N ALA A 167 -4.50 -21.16 -17.47
CA ALA A 167 -4.21 -22.17 -16.45
C ALA A 167 -3.78 -21.59 -15.08
N PHE A 168 -3.46 -20.29 -15.02
CA PHE A 168 -2.96 -19.62 -13.81
C PHE A 168 -3.68 -18.29 -13.50
N PHE A 169 -4.69 -17.91 -14.29
CA PHE A 169 -5.37 -16.62 -14.18
C PHE A 169 -6.87 -16.74 -14.45
N ASN A 170 -7.66 -16.19 -13.52
CA ASN A 170 -9.10 -16.09 -13.60
C ASN A 170 -9.55 -14.62 -13.50
N VAL A 171 -10.70 -14.33 -14.11
CA VAL A 171 -11.49 -13.14 -13.82
C VAL A 171 -12.59 -13.53 -12.85
N VAL A 172 -12.65 -12.85 -11.69
CA VAL A 172 -13.58 -13.18 -10.61
C VAL A 172 -14.51 -12.02 -10.28
N HIS A 173 -15.61 -12.28 -9.59
CA HIS A 173 -16.40 -11.25 -8.92
C HIS A 173 -16.36 -11.48 -7.41
N HIS A 174 -15.36 -10.90 -6.76
CA HIS A 174 -15.16 -10.99 -5.32
C HIS A 174 -15.45 -9.65 -4.62
N TRP A 175 -16.04 -9.70 -3.43
CA TRP A 175 -16.33 -8.52 -2.62
C TRP A 175 -15.39 -8.47 -1.43
N ASN A 176 -14.58 -7.42 -1.37
CA ASN A 176 -13.64 -7.19 -0.31
C ASN A 176 -14.17 -6.12 0.66
N THR A 177 -14.63 -6.58 1.82
CA THR A 177 -15.13 -5.74 2.91
C THR A 177 -14.01 -5.22 3.82
N GLY A 178 -12.78 -5.73 3.65
CA GLY A 178 -11.60 -5.38 4.42
C GLY A 178 -10.61 -4.51 3.65
N ALA A 179 -9.36 -4.57 4.07
CA ALA A 179 -8.18 -4.06 3.37
C ALA A 179 -7.43 -5.23 2.71
N ALA A 180 -6.17 -5.01 2.32
CA ALA A 180 -5.34 -6.03 1.68
C ALA A 180 -5.31 -7.34 2.50
N PHE A 181 -5.27 -8.47 1.80
CA PHE A 181 -5.23 -9.83 2.37
C PHE A 181 -6.43 -10.22 3.25
N GLY A 182 -7.51 -9.42 3.31
CA GLY A 182 -8.64 -9.67 4.21
C GLY A 182 -8.50 -9.04 5.60
N MET A 183 -7.51 -8.16 5.79
CA MET A 183 -7.37 -7.41 7.04
C MET A 183 -8.64 -6.60 7.34
N LEU A 184 -9.13 -6.67 8.57
CA LEU A 184 -10.36 -6.00 9.02
C LEU A 184 -11.66 -6.46 8.34
N ALA A 185 -11.67 -7.50 7.51
CA ALA A 185 -12.89 -7.96 6.81
C ALA A 185 -14.05 -8.30 7.77
N ASP A 186 -13.74 -8.86 8.94
CA ASP A 186 -14.72 -9.26 9.98
C ASP A 186 -14.86 -8.24 11.11
N ALA A 187 -14.39 -7.00 10.93
CA ALA A 187 -14.34 -6.01 12.01
C ALA A 187 -15.69 -5.35 12.35
N GLY A 188 -16.83 -5.99 12.04
CA GLY A 188 -18.15 -5.49 12.44
C GLY A 188 -18.67 -4.28 11.64
N GLY A 189 -18.07 -3.97 10.50
CA GLY A 189 -18.56 -3.00 9.51
C GLY A 189 -17.99 -1.59 9.64
N TRP A 190 -17.44 -1.19 10.80
CA TRP A 190 -16.84 0.14 10.97
C TRP A 190 -15.63 0.37 10.06
N GLN A 191 -14.94 -0.72 9.69
CA GLN A 191 -13.77 -0.67 8.80
C GLN A 191 -14.08 -0.01 7.46
N ARG A 192 -15.32 -0.12 6.97
CA ARG A 192 -15.76 0.55 5.74
C ARG A 192 -15.54 2.06 5.85
N TYR A 193 -16.06 2.68 6.90
CA TYR A 193 -15.98 4.11 7.11
C TYR A 193 -14.55 4.54 7.36
N PHE A 194 -13.82 3.80 8.20
CA PHE A 194 -12.42 4.08 8.47
C PHE A 194 -11.55 4.04 7.19
N LEU A 195 -11.64 2.97 6.40
CA LEU A 195 -10.87 2.82 5.18
C LEU A 195 -11.27 3.84 4.11
N ALA A 196 -12.55 4.18 4.00
CA ALA A 196 -13.02 5.23 3.10
C ALA A 196 -12.49 6.62 3.52
N SER A 197 -12.57 6.95 4.81
CA SER A 197 -12.05 8.21 5.34
C SER A 197 -10.53 8.31 5.20
N LEU A 198 -9.80 7.21 5.44
CA LEU A 198 -8.35 7.15 5.23
C LEU A 198 -7.99 7.37 3.77
N ALA A 199 -8.68 6.69 2.84
CA ALA A 199 -8.48 6.87 1.41
C ALA A 199 -8.72 8.33 0.99
N ALA A 200 -9.83 8.94 1.44
CA ALA A 200 -10.14 10.34 1.16
C ALA A 200 -9.07 11.30 1.70
N ALA A 201 -8.66 11.13 2.97
CA ALA A 201 -7.65 11.99 3.58
C ALA A 201 -6.31 11.90 2.85
N VAL A 202 -5.84 10.69 2.54
CA VAL A 202 -4.59 10.45 1.80
C VAL A 202 -4.69 11.06 0.40
N SER A 203 -5.78 10.82 -0.33
CA SER A 203 -5.98 11.38 -1.67
C SER A 203 -5.98 12.91 -1.67
N LEU A 204 -6.61 13.56 -0.70
CA LEU A 204 -6.62 15.03 -0.59
C LEU A 204 -5.21 15.61 -0.37
N VAL A 205 -4.46 15.02 0.56
CA VAL A 205 -3.07 15.44 0.84
C VAL A 205 -2.18 15.26 -0.40
N LEU A 206 -2.29 14.12 -1.08
CA LEU A 206 -1.47 13.83 -2.25
C LEU A 206 -1.86 14.68 -3.46
N LEU A 207 -3.15 14.94 -3.69
CA LEU A 207 -3.60 15.86 -4.74
C LEU A 207 -3.03 17.27 -4.52
N GLY A 208 -3.03 17.77 -3.29
CA GLY A 208 -2.37 19.03 -2.93
C GLY A 208 -0.85 18.98 -3.15
N THR A 209 -0.21 17.87 -2.79
CA THR A 209 1.23 17.68 -2.96
C THR A 209 1.64 17.62 -4.44
N LEU A 210 0.80 17.05 -5.31
CA LEU A 210 1.02 17.01 -6.77
C LEU A 210 1.00 18.40 -7.44
N LEU A 211 0.50 19.44 -6.76
CA LEU A 211 0.62 20.83 -7.23
C LEU A 211 1.98 21.46 -6.92
N THR A 212 2.75 20.85 -6.01
CA THR A 212 4.09 21.30 -5.64
C THR A 212 5.12 20.79 -6.65
N ARG A 213 6.38 21.22 -6.53
CA ARG A 213 7.45 20.69 -7.37
C ARG A 213 7.99 19.39 -6.78
N LEU A 214 7.81 18.33 -7.54
CA LEU A 214 8.27 16.98 -7.20
C LEU A 214 9.22 16.47 -8.27
N HIS A 215 10.12 15.58 -7.88
CA HIS A 215 10.87 14.82 -8.87
C HIS A 215 9.89 13.93 -9.67
N PRO A 216 10.07 13.72 -10.99
CA PRO A 216 9.09 12.99 -11.81
C PRO A 216 8.71 11.59 -11.29
N MET A 217 9.67 10.86 -10.70
CA MET A 217 9.38 9.55 -10.09
C MET A 217 8.56 9.66 -8.79
N GLU A 218 8.74 10.73 -8.00
CA GLU A 218 7.91 10.98 -6.81
C GLU A 218 6.50 11.39 -7.22
N ALA A 219 6.38 12.27 -8.23
CA ALA A 219 5.10 12.67 -8.79
C ALA A 219 4.34 11.47 -9.39
N LEU A 220 5.05 10.58 -10.10
CA LEU A 220 4.50 9.32 -10.58
C LEU A 220 4.00 8.46 -9.42
N GLY A 221 4.82 8.25 -8.39
CA GLY A 221 4.43 7.51 -7.19
C GLY A 221 3.19 8.08 -6.52
N PHE A 222 3.13 9.40 -6.31
CA PHE A 222 1.97 10.05 -5.70
C PHE A 222 0.72 10.01 -6.59
N ALA A 223 0.85 10.13 -7.91
CA ALA A 223 -0.27 10.01 -8.84
C ALA A 223 -0.85 8.58 -8.84
N LEU A 224 0.01 7.55 -8.86
CA LEU A 224 -0.39 6.15 -8.75
C LEU A 224 -1.07 5.87 -7.40
N LEU A 225 -0.50 6.37 -6.31
CA LEU A 225 -1.03 6.20 -4.96
C LEU A 225 -2.40 6.86 -4.81
N THR A 226 -2.54 8.08 -5.35
CA THR A 226 -3.81 8.82 -5.38
C THR A 226 -4.87 8.10 -6.19
N GLY A 227 -4.54 7.64 -7.41
CA GLY A 227 -5.48 6.95 -8.28
C GLY A 227 -5.99 5.65 -7.66
N GLY A 228 -5.09 4.84 -7.09
CA GLY A 228 -5.48 3.61 -6.39
C GLY A 228 -6.32 3.87 -5.13
N ALA A 229 -5.92 4.85 -4.30
CA ALA A 229 -6.70 5.22 -3.12
C ALA A 229 -8.11 5.72 -3.49
N LEU A 230 -8.24 6.53 -4.55
CA LEU A 230 -9.54 7.00 -5.04
C LEU A 230 -10.41 5.85 -5.55
N GLY A 231 -9.90 4.97 -6.43
CA GLY A 231 -10.69 3.85 -6.97
C GLY A 231 -11.26 2.94 -5.89
N ASN A 232 -10.41 2.56 -4.92
CA ASN A 232 -10.80 1.73 -3.78
C ASN A 232 -11.63 2.48 -2.73
N GLY A 233 -11.40 3.79 -2.53
CA GLY A 233 -12.15 4.62 -1.59
C GLY A 233 -13.57 4.89 -2.07
N ILE A 234 -13.75 5.19 -3.36
CA ILE A 234 -15.05 5.49 -3.96
C ILE A 234 -16.00 4.30 -3.84
N GLU A 235 -15.55 3.07 -4.11
CA GLU A 235 -16.41 1.89 -3.93
C GLU A 235 -16.81 1.65 -2.47
N ARG A 236 -15.90 1.88 -1.51
CA ARG A 236 -16.26 1.78 -0.09
C ARG A 236 -17.34 2.78 0.31
N VAL A 237 -17.36 3.95 -0.31
CA VAL A 237 -18.45 4.93 -0.11
C VAL A 237 -19.73 4.43 -0.79
N LEU A 238 -19.67 4.07 -2.07
CA LEU A 238 -20.86 3.77 -2.88
C LEU A 238 -21.49 2.40 -2.59
N ARG A 239 -20.68 1.35 -2.48
CA ARG A 239 -21.09 -0.06 -2.35
C ARG A 239 -20.85 -0.62 -0.95
N GLY A 240 -19.88 -0.08 -0.23
CA GLY A 240 -19.50 -0.55 1.10
C GLY A 240 -18.46 -1.67 1.14
N TYR A 241 -18.02 -2.11 -0.03
CA TYR A 241 -16.93 -3.06 -0.26
C TYR A 241 -16.23 -2.67 -1.57
N VAL A 242 -15.07 -3.27 -1.82
CA VAL A 242 -14.32 -3.15 -3.06
C VAL A 242 -14.57 -4.37 -3.93
N VAL A 243 -14.74 -4.18 -5.24
CA VAL A 243 -14.85 -5.29 -6.20
C VAL A 243 -13.44 -5.70 -6.64
N ASP A 244 -13.06 -6.93 -6.31
CA ASP A 244 -11.82 -7.55 -6.76
C ASP A 244 -12.12 -8.51 -7.91
N TYR A 245 -11.27 -8.48 -8.94
CA TYR A 245 -11.56 -9.16 -10.21
C TYR A 245 -10.37 -9.85 -10.88
N LEU A 246 -9.15 -9.67 -10.38
CA LEU A 246 -7.95 -10.39 -10.82
C LEU A 246 -7.63 -11.48 -9.81
N ASP A 247 -7.62 -12.74 -10.26
CA ASP A 247 -7.26 -13.90 -9.44
C ASP A 247 -6.15 -14.68 -10.13
N PHE A 248 -4.99 -14.75 -9.50
CA PHE A 248 -3.84 -15.53 -9.97
C PHE A 248 -3.65 -16.75 -9.09
N HIS A 249 -3.41 -17.91 -9.70
CA HIS A 249 -3.25 -19.15 -8.96
C HIS A 249 -2.21 -20.07 -9.57
N TRP A 250 -1.62 -20.92 -8.73
CA TRP A 250 -0.67 -21.94 -9.13
C TRP A 250 -0.88 -23.20 -8.31
N SER A 251 -1.09 -24.34 -8.98
CA SER A 251 -1.25 -25.66 -8.33
C SER A 251 -2.33 -25.67 -7.23
N GLY A 252 -3.47 -25.01 -7.48
CA GLY A 252 -4.59 -24.90 -6.53
C GLY A 252 -4.40 -23.88 -5.40
N VAL A 253 -3.25 -23.20 -5.32
CA VAL A 253 -3.03 -22.09 -4.39
C VAL A 253 -3.34 -20.78 -5.09
N HIS A 254 -4.25 -20.00 -4.50
CA HIS A 254 -4.66 -18.70 -5.03
C HIS A 254 -3.95 -17.56 -4.29
N TRP A 255 -3.43 -16.60 -5.05
CA TRP A 255 -3.11 -15.28 -4.53
C TRP A 255 -4.43 -14.55 -4.22
N PRO A 256 -4.53 -13.76 -3.13
CA PRO A 256 -5.75 -13.02 -2.83
C PRO A 256 -6.17 -12.16 -4.02
N ALA A 257 -7.45 -12.23 -4.38
CA ALA A 257 -7.98 -11.46 -5.49
C ALA A 257 -7.71 -9.96 -5.30
N PHE A 258 -7.45 -9.25 -6.38
CA PHE A 258 -7.11 -7.82 -6.38
C PHE A 258 -7.65 -7.11 -7.62
N ASN A 259 -7.41 -5.81 -7.72
CA ASN A 259 -7.87 -4.97 -8.82
C ASN A 259 -6.77 -4.00 -9.33
N LEU A 260 -7.11 -3.18 -10.33
CA LEU A 260 -6.17 -2.20 -10.90
C LEU A 260 -5.75 -1.14 -9.88
N ALA A 261 -6.65 -0.73 -8.97
CA ALA A 261 -6.28 0.17 -7.89
C ALA A 261 -5.19 -0.43 -7.00
N ASP A 262 -5.24 -1.72 -6.66
CA ASP A 262 -4.20 -2.39 -5.86
C ASP A 262 -2.87 -2.53 -6.59
N VAL A 263 -2.92 -2.78 -7.91
CA VAL A 263 -1.73 -2.75 -8.78
C VAL A 263 -1.11 -1.34 -8.75
N SER A 264 -1.94 -0.30 -8.85
CA SER A 264 -1.49 1.10 -8.79
C SER A 264 -0.86 1.44 -7.44
N LEU A 265 -1.47 1.02 -6.32
CA LEU A 265 -0.91 1.19 -4.98
C LEU A 265 0.45 0.49 -4.83
N SER A 266 0.56 -0.74 -5.34
CA SER A 266 1.80 -1.50 -5.31
C SER A 266 2.90 -0.85 -6.15
N ALA A 267 2.57 -0.40 -7.37
CA ALA A 267 3.48 0.31 -8.25
C ALA A 267 3.90 1.67 -7.67
N ALA A 268 3.01 2.35 -6.96
CA ALA A 268 3.31 3.60 -6.27
C ALA A 268 4.40 3.42 -5.21
N VAL A 269 4.27 2.37 -4.38
CA VAL A 269 5.28 2.03 -3.36
C VAL A 269 6.63 1.78 -4.03
N VAL A 270 6.67 1.00 -5.12
CA VAL A 270 7.90 0.76 -5.87
C VAL A 270 8.50 2.07 -6.40
N ALA A 271 7.70 2.93 -7.01
CA ALA A 271 8.17 4.21 -7.57
C ALA A 271 8.76 5.14 -6.50
N ILE A 272 8.09 5.25 -5.34
CA ILE A 272 8.56 6.05 -4.19
C ILE A 272 9.84 5.44 -3.62
N VAL A 273 9.89 4.13 -3.44
CA VAL A 273 11.07 3.45 -2.91
C VAL A 273 12.27 3.66 -3.85
N LEU A 274 12.07 3.57 -5.17
CA LEU A 274 13.11 3.83 -6.16
C LEU A 274 13.68 5.26 -6.13
N THR A 275 12.93 6.25 -5.63
CA THR A 275 13.46 7.61 -5.49
C THR A 275 14.49 7.69 -4.35
N TRP A 276 14.35 6.85 -3.33
CA TRP A 276 15.29 6.80 -2.19
C TRP A 276 16.65 6.20 -2.57
N TYR A 277 16.68 5.27 -3.53
CA TYR A 277 17.91 4.60 -3.97
C TYR A 277 18.70 5.37 -5.03
N ARG A 278 18.13 6.43 -5.60
CA ARG A 278 18.84 7.26 -6.57
C ARG A 278 19.53 8.42 -5.84
N PRO A 279 20.88 8.50 -5.82
CA PRO A 279 21.58 9.59 -5.17
C PRO A 279 21.10 10.91 -5.76
N THR A 280 20.65 11.81 -4.88
CA THR A 280 20.29 13.22 -5.11
C THR A 280 20.74 13.77 -6.47
N TRP A 281 19.83 13.76 -7.45
CA TRP A 281 20.03 14.42 -8.74
C TRP A 281 19.87 15.94 -8.62
N SER A 282 20.69 16.58 -7.79
CA SER A 282 20.89 18.04 -7.82
C SER A 282 22.09 18.45 -6.97
N THR A 283 23.28 18.40 -7.57
CA THR A 283 24.15 19.58 -7.68
C THR A 283 25.07 19.31 -8.87
N ARG A 284 24.72 19.84 -10.06
CA ARG A 284 25.82 20.28 -10.93
C ARG A 284 26.56 21.35 -10.11
N PRO A 285 27.87 21.24 -9.87
CA PRO A 285 28.62 22.38 -9.38
C PRO A 285 28.36 23.49 -10.39
N SER A 286 27.72 24.57 -9.94
CA SER A 286 27.79 25.83 -10.65
C SER A 286 29.25 26.10 -10.90
N GLU A 287 29.59 26.29 -12.18
CA GLU A 287 30.78 26.97 -12.68
C GLU A 287 31.74 27.37 -11.56
N ALA A 288 32.75 26.53 -11.33
CA ALA A 288 33.96 26.99 -10.67
C ALA A 288 34.50 28.10 -11.57
N GLY A 289 34.31 29.34 -11.14
CA GLY A 289 34.84 30.49 -11.84
C GLY A 289 36.33 30.33 -12.09
N ARG A 290 36.71 30.47 -13.36
CA ARG A 290 37.85 31.22 -13.86
C ARG A 290 37.74 31.32 -15.36
#